data_AF-A0A9E5UV09-F1
#
_entry.id   AF-A0A9E5UV09-F1
#
_cell.length_a   1.000
_cell.length_b   1.000
_cell.length_c   1.000
_cell.angle_alpha   90.00
_cell.angle_beta   90.00
_cell.angle_gamma   90.00
#
_symmetry.space_group_name_H-M   'P 1'
#
loop_
_entity.id
_entity.type
_entity.pdbx_description
1 polymer ?
#
loop_
_entity_poly.entity_id
_entity_poly.type
_entity_poly.pdbx_seq_one_letter_code
_entity_poly.pdbx_strand_id
1 'polypeptide(L)'
;MSTGWAYRTYREQFGATYANPDENMGDRRSRFHSDTAIAAIAMRDVRQIAESLRNDLERVVLPAYPKVAELRDVLTQAGSLGAMMSGSGPTVFALAESREQARQIRETAAEAMDDPDLDFWVAKCITTGIQVADRE
;
A
#
# COMPACT_ATOMS: atom_id res chain seq x y z
N MET A 1 -5.94 -5.40 -14.50
CA MET A 1 -6.76 -6.24 -13.61
C MET A 1 -8.04 -5.49 -13.25
N SER A 2 -9.19 -6.16 -13.10
CA SER A 2 -10.41 -5.54 -12.55
C SER A 2 -10.45 -5.65 -11.02
N THR A 3 -10.85 -4.58 -10.33
CA THR A 3 -11.15 -4.60 -8.88
C THR A 3 -12.07 -5.77 -8.51
N GLY A 4 -13.09 -6.06 -9.34
CA GLY A 4 -14.03 -7.16 -9.07
C GLY A 4 -13.36 -8.54 -9.04
N TRP A 5 -12.32 -8.74 -9.84
CA TRP A 5 -11.55 -9.99 -9.83
C TRP A 5 -10.76 -10.15 -8.52
N ALA A 6 -10.00 -9.13 -8.10
CA ALA A 6 -9.17 -9.21 -6.90
C ALA A 6 -9.98 -9.59 -5.66
N TYR A 7 -11.11 -8.91 -5.45
CA TYR A 7 -11.97 -9.15 -4.30
C TYR A 7 -12.67 -10.51 -4.36
N ARG A 8 -13.14 -10.92 -5.55
CA ARG A 8 -13.80 -12.21 -5.73
C ARG A 8 -12.82 -13.35 -5.46
N THR A 9 -11.66 -13.33 -6.09
CA THR A 9 -10.63 -14.35 -5.94
C THR A 9 -10.10 -14.41 -4.51
N TYR A 10 -9.88 -13.26 -3.86
CA TYR A 10 -9.53 -13.24 -2.45
C TYR A 10 -10.60 -13.89 -1.58
N ARG A 11 -11.89 -13.57 -1.79
CA ARG A 11 -12.98 -14.17 -1.03
C ARG A 11 -13.08 -15.68 -1.26
N GLU A 12 -12.91 -16.14 -2.50
CA GLU A 12 -12.95 -17.57 -2.84
C GLU A 12 -11.82 -18.35 -2.16
N GLN A 13 -10.61 -17.80 -2.11
CA GLN A 13 -9.43 -18.49 -1.56
C GLN A 13 -9.24 -18.29 -0.06
N PHE A 14 -9.62 -17.12 0.46
CA PHE A 14 -9.30 -16.66 1.81
C PHE A 14 -10.50 -16.07 2.56
N GLY A 15 -11.72 -16.19 2.05
CA GLY A 15 -12.93 -15.64 2.68
C GLY A 15 -13.23 -16.23 4.06
N ALA A 16 -12.86 -17.49 4.28
CA ALA A 16 -12.94 -18.13 5.60
C ALA A 16 -12.06 -17.44 6.66
N THR A 17 -11.03 -16.71 6.24
CA THR A 17 -10.17 -15.92 7.15
C THR A 17 -10.85 -14.64 7.65
N TYR A 18 -11.88 -14.13 6.97
CA TYR A 18 -12.54 -12.85 7.29
C TYR A 18 -13.76 -12.97 8.20
N ALA A 19 -14.41 -14.14 8.23
CA ALA A 19 -15.65 -14.33 8.96
C ALA A 19 -15.52 -15.58 9.84
N ASN A 20 -15.25 -15.35 11.13
CA ASN A 20 -15.63 -16.32 12.14
C ASN A 20 -17.01 -15.88 12.67
N PRO A 21 -18.09 -16.62 12.39
CA PRO A 21 -19.44 -16.21 12.78
C PRO A 21 -19.65 -16.12 14.29
N ASP A 22 -18.76 -16.72 15.08
CA ASP A 22 -18.79 -16.72 16.55
C ASP A 22 -17.93 -15.61 17.20
N GLU A 23 -17.26 -14.76 16.41
CA GLU A 23 -16.42 -13.68 16.95
C GLU A 23 -17.24 -12.44 17.33
N ASN A 24 -17.12 -12.03 18.60
CA ASN A 24 -17.68 -10.79 19.09
C ASN A 24 -17.00 -9.56 18.45
N MET A 25 -17.70 -8.43 18.41
CA MET A 25 -17.22 -7.20 17.77
C MET A 25 -15.88 -6.68 18.35
N GLY A 26 -15.57 -7.01 19.60
CA GLY A 26 -14.27 -6.73 20.25
C GLY A 26 -13.11 -7.57 19.70
N ASP A 27 -13.35 -8.86 19.45
CA ASP A 27 -12.35 -9.78 18.87
C ASP A 27 -12.09 -9.46 17.39
N ARG A 28 -13.11 -8.97 16.69
CA ARG A 28 -12.96 -8.49 15.30
C ARG A 28 -12.07 -7.26 15.22
N ARG A 29 -12.09 -6.36 16.21
CA ARG A 29 -11.19 -5.20 16.27
C ARG A 29 -9.74 -5.60 16.59
N SER A 30 -9.52 -6.55 17.50
CA SER A 30 -8.15 -6.97 17.87
C SER A 30 -7.45 -7.80 16.77
N ARG A 31 -8.21 -8.53 15.93
CA ARG A 31 -7.65 -9.28 14.79
C ARG A 31 -7.07 -8.40 13.70
N PHE A 32 -7.65 -7.22 13.49
CA PHE A 32 -7.00 -6.20 12.67
C PHE A 32 -6.01 -5.49 13.58
N HIS A 33 -4.73 -5.86 13.51
CA HIS A 33 -3.60 -5.23 14.20
C HIS A 33 -3.37 -3.75 13.80
N SER A 34 -4.42 -3.04 13.41
CA SER A 34 -4.43 -1.63 13.09
C SER A 34 -4.06 -0.77 14.30
N ASP A 35 -4.12 -1.29 15.53
CA ASP A 35 -3.71 -0.55 16.74
C ASP A 35 -2.27 -0.04 16.63
N THR A 36 -1.35 -0.87 16.11
CA THR A 36 0.04 -0.47 15.86
C THR A 36 0.12 0.61 14.79
N ALA A 37 -0.59 0.46 13.67
CA ALA A 37 -0.61 1.44 12.59
C ALA A 37 -1.19 2.79 13.06
N ILE A 38 -2.30 2.76 13.81
CA ILE A 38 -2.95 3.95 14.36
C ILE A 38 -2.02 4.65 15.35
N ALA A 39 -1.37 3.91 16.25
CA ALA A 39 -0.41 4.48 17.19
C ALA A 39 0.79 5.10 16.46
N ALA A 40 1.34 4.43 15.45
CA ALA A 40 2.45 4.94 14.65
C ALA A 40 2.07 6.23 13.90
N ILE A 41 0.88 6.28 13.30
CA ILE A 41 0.34 7.49 12.67
C ILE A 41 0.20 8.63 13.68
N ALA A 42 -0.36 8.35 14.87
CA ALA A 42 -0.54 9.35 15.93
C ALA A 42 0.80 9.92 16.41
N MET A 43 1.83 9.08 16.51
CA MET A 43 3.20 9.48 16.89
C MET A 43 4.01 10.07 15.72
N ARG A 44 3.47 10.06 14.49
CA ARG A 44 4.16 10.44 13.25
C ARG A 44 5.46 9.65 13.03
N ASP A 45 5.48 8.40 13.47
CA ASP A 45 6.62 7.50 13.29
C ASP A 45 6.53 6.80 11.94
N VAL A 46 7.14 7.40 10.92
CA VAL A 46 7.09 6.90 9.54
C VAL A 46 7.67 5.49 9.39
N ARG A 47 8.62 5.09 10.25
CA ARG A 47 9.24 3.77 10.18
C ARG A 47 8.27 2.71 10.73
N GLN A 48 7.66 2.96 11.88
CA GLN A 48 6.62 2.06 12.39
C GLN A 48 5.39 2.01 11.47
N ILE A 49 5.04 3.13 10.81
CA ILE A 49 3.98 3.10 9.77
C ILE A 49 4.38 2.14 8.65
N ALA A 50 5.61 2.22 8.16
CA ALA A 50 6.10 1.35 7.09
C ALA A 50 6.10 -0.14 7.49
N GLU A 51 6.49 -0.46 8.72
CA GLU A 51 6.44 -1.82 9.26
C GLU A 51 5.00 -2.34 9.44
N SER A 52 4.05 -1.44 9.66
CA SER A 52 2.63 -1.78 9.82
C SER A 52 1.86 -1.92 8.49
N LEU A 53 2.50 -1.67 7.35
CA LEU A 53 1.86 -1.75 6.04
C LEU A 53 1.32 -3.17 5.78
N ARG A 54 0.04 -3.24 5.44
CA ARG A 54 -0.63 -4.49 5.10
C ARG A 54 -1.67 -4.31 4.01
N ASN A 55 -1.64 -5.19 3.03
CA ASN A 55 -2.68 -5.30 2.01
C ASN A 55 -2.96 -6.77 1.73
N ASP A 56 -4.12 -7.24 2.21
CA ASP A 56 -4.52 -8.63 2.06
C ASP A 56 -4.64 -9.07 0.59
N LEU A 57 -5.03 -8.16 -0.31
CA LEU A 57 -5.22 -8.46 -1.72
C LEU A 57 -3.90 -8.82 -2.41
N GLU A 58 -2.74 -8.42 -1.88
CA GLU A 58 -1.44 -8.82 -2.43
C GLU A 58 -1.27 -10.34 -2.50
N ARG A 59 -1.92 -11.09 -1.59
CA ARG A 59 -1.85 -12.56 -1.55
C ARG A 59 -2.40 -13.22 -2.81
N VAL A 60 -3.36 -12.60 -3.49
CA VAL A 60 -3.91 -13.09 -4.75
C VAL A 60 -3.40 -12.31 -5.95
N VAL A 61 -3.11 -11.01 -5.77
CA VAL A 61 -2.69 -10.13 -6.86
C VAL A 61 -1.24 -10.40 -7.27
N LEU A 62 -0.30 -10.43 -6.33
CA LEU A 62 1.12 -10.51 -6.68
C LEU A 62 1.49 -11.80 -7.43
N PRO A 63 0.97 -13.00 -7.03
CA PRO A 63 1.20 -14.21 -7.80
C PRO A 63 0.58 -14.19 -9.20
N ALA A 64 -0.57 -13.51 -9.35
CA ALA A 64 -1.29 -13.45 -10.62
C ALA A 64 -0.76 -12.37 -11.57
N TYR A 65 -0.11 -11.32 -11.04
CA TYR A 65 0.42 -10.18 -11.80
C TYR A 65 1.88 -9.90 -11.41
N PRO A 66 2.85 -10.70 -11.92
CA PRO A 66 4.25 -10.62 -11.53
C PRO A 66 4.88 -9.24 -11.70
N LYS A 67 4.50 -8.47 -12.72
CA LYS A 67 4.97 -7.08 -12.91
C LYS A 67 4.65 -6.16 -11.72
N VAL A 68 3.53 -6.37 -11.03
CA VAL A 68 3.18 -5.59 -9.83
C VAL A 68 4.08 -5.99 -8.66
N ALA A 69 4.40 -7.28 -8.54
CA ALA A 69 5.34 -7.77 -7.53
C ALA A 69 6.76 -7.23 -7.78
N GLU A 70 7.21 -7.28 -9.04
CA GLU A 70 8.48 -6.71 -9.49
C GLU A 70 8.57 -5.21 -9.15
N LEU A 71 7.55 -4.41 -9.48
CA LEU A 71 7.51 -2.99 -9.14
C LEU A 71 7.63 -2.74 -7.63
N ARG A 72 6.91 -3.51 -6.81
CA ARG A 72 7.00 -3.40 -5.35
C ARG A 72 8.40 -3.75 -4.84
N ASP A 73 9.02 -4.79 -5.40
CA ASP A 73 10.35 -5.23 -4.99
C ASP A 73 11.42 -4.23 -5.44
N VAL A 74 11.31 -3.65 -6.64
CA VAL A 74 12.16 -2.56 -7.14
C VAL A 74 12.08 -1.35 -6.22
N LEU A 75 10.88 -0.90 -5.86
CA LEU A 75 10.69 0.22 -4.93
C LEU A 75 11.24 -0.06 -3.53
N THR A 76 11.19 -1.32 -3.09
CA THR A 76 11.79 -1.76 -1.83
C THR A 76 13.32 -1.69 -1.90
N GLN A 77 13.92 -2.25 -2.95
CA GLN A 77 15.37 -2.27 -3.18
C GLN A 77 15.95 -0.86 -3.44
N ALA A 78 15.14 0.06 -3.97
CA ALA A 78 15.50 1.45 -4.18
C ALA A 78 15.64 2.26 -2.87
N GLY A 79 15.43 1.63 -1.70
CA GLY A 79 15.67 2.25 -0.39
C GLY A 79 14.44 2.92 0.20
N SER A 80 13.23 2.48 -0.16
CA SER A 80 12.02 2.90 0.54
C SER A 80 11.98 2.37 1.98
N LEU A 81 11.25 3.07 2.84
CA LEU A 81 10.98 2.60 4.21
C LEU A 81 10.04 1.38 4.20
N GLY A 82 9.19 1.31 3.18
CA GLY A 82 8.28 0.21 2.90
C GLY A 82 7.52 0.49 1.61
N ALA A 83 7.22 -0.54 0.84
CA ALA A 83 6.46 -0.46 -0.40
C ALA A 83 5.32 -1.47 -0.40
N MET A 84 4.18 -1.08 -0.95
CA MET A 84 2.97 -1.91 -0.96
C MET A 84 2.04 -1.51 -2.11
N MET A 85 1.27 -2.47 -2.60
CA MET A 85 0.17 -2.21 -3.51
C MET A 85 -0.91 -1.35 -2.83
N SER A 86 -1.44 -0.35 -3.55
CA SER A 86 -2.59 0.45 -3.13
C SER A 86 -3.89 -0.21 -3.55
N GLY A 87 -4.73 -0.59 -2.57
CA GLY A 87 -6.04 -1.21 -2.83
C GLY A 87 -5.90 -2.52 -3.62
N SER A 88 -6.65 -2.69 -4.71
CA SER A 88 -6.55 -3.86 -5.60
C SER A 88 -5.43 -3.76 -6.64
N GLY A 89 -4.63 -2.69 -6.64
CA GLY A 89 -3.64 -2.41 -7.67
C GLY A 89 -4.25 -1.92 -9.00
N PRO A 90 -3.41 -1.74 -10.04
CA PRO A 90 -1.99 -2.11 -10.10
C PRO A 90 -1.03 -1.10 -9.44
N THR A 91 -1.53 0.03 -8.96
CA THR A 91 -0.71 1.07 -8.32
C THR A 91 0.03 0.50 -7.11
N VAL A 92 1.33 0.74 -7.05
CA VAL A 92 2.20 0.48 -5.91
C VAL A 92 2.69 1.83 -5.37
N PHE A 93 2.77 1.96 -4.06
CA PHE A 93 3.35 3.13 -3.41
C PHE A 93 4.54 2.72 -2.55
N ALA A 94 5.43 3.69 -2.31
CA ALA A 94 6.59 3.54 -1.45
C ALA A 94 6.65 4.72 -0.47
N LEU A 95 6.96 4.44 0.79
CA LEU A 95 7.16 5.45 1.82
C LEU A 95 8.62 5.91 1.85
N ALA A 96 8.82 7.21 1.99
CA ALA A 96 10.12 7.85 2.14
C ALA A 96 10.08 8.82 3.32
N GLU A 97 11.21 8.98 4.00
CA GLU A 97 11.40 9.89 5.13
C GLU A 97 11.50 11.36 4.67
N SER A 98 11.94 11.59 3.44
CA SER A 98 12.10 12.93 2.85
C SER A 98 11.71 12.97 1.38
N ARG A 99 11.52 14.20 0.87
CA ARG A 99 11.24 14.42 -0.55
C ARG A 99 12.43 14.05 -1.42
N GLU A 100 13.63 14.26 -0.92
CA GLU A 100 14.90 13.93 -1.57
C GLU A 100 15.02 12.41 -1.72
N GLN A 101 14.75 11.65 -0.65
CA GLN A 101 14.72 10.19 -0.71
C GLN A 101 13.64 9.69 -1.68
N ALA A 102 12.44 10.31 -1.66
CA ALA A 102 11.38 9.94 -2.59
C ALA A 102 11.77 10.13 -4.07
N ARG A 103 12.51 11.20 -4.39
CA ARG A 103 13.04 11.42 -5.75
C ARG A 103 14.09 10.38 -6.13
N GLN A 104 14.99 10.03 -5.21
CA GLN A 104 16.00 8.99 -5.45
C GLN A 104 15.33 7.64 -5.72
N ILE A 105 14.36 7.24 -4.89
CA ILE A 105 13.60 6.00 -5.09
C ILE A 105 12.93 5.99 -6.47
N ARG A 106 12.29 7.10 -6.84
CA ARG A 106 11.63 7.27 -8.14
C ARG A 106 12.62 7.10 -9.30
N GLU A 107 13.78 7.74 -9.23
CA GLU A 107 14.81 7.69 -10.27
C GLU A 107 15.39 6.28 -10.40
N THR A 108 15.78 5.66 -9.29
CA THR A 108 16.27 4.27 -9.28
C THR A 108 15.22 3.30 -9.85
N ALA A 109 13.94 3.47 -9.51
CA ALA A 109 12.88 2.60 -10.00
C ALA A 109 12.59 2.80 -11.50
N ALA A 110 12.61 4.04 -11.98
CA ALA A 110 12.44 4.35 -13.40
C ALA A 110 13.61 3.84 -14.25
N GLU A 111 14.83 3.87 -13.73
CA GLU A 111 16.00 3.27 -14.40
C GLU A 111 15.95 1.74 -14.41
N ALA A 112 15.48 1.13 -13.32
CA ALA A 112 15.37 -0.33 -13.20
C ALA A 112 14.22 -0.91 -14.05
N MET A 113 13.17 -0.13 -14.30
CA MET A 113 11.99 -0.54 -15.05
C MET A 113 11.74 0.41 -16.23
N ASP A 114 12.41 0.13 -17.36
CA ASP A 114 12.17 0.81 -18.64
C ASP A 114 10.88 0.27 -19.31
N ASP A 115 9.73 0.61 -18.72
CA ASP A 115 8.39 0.26 -19.23
C ASP A 115 7.64 1.56 -19.61
N PRO A 116 7.30 1.80 -20.90
CA PRO A 116 6.63 3.02 -21.33
C PRO A 116 5.20 3.18 -20.80
N ASP A 117 4.60 2.10 -20.27
CA ASP A 117 3.28 2.14 -19.65
C ASP A 117 3.34 2.43 -18.14
N LEU A 118 4.54 2.67 -17.59
CA LEU A 118 4.78 2.90 -16.17
C LEU A 118 5.17 4.35 -15.89
N ASP A 119 4.31 5.04 -15.14
CA ASP A 119 4.55 6.38 -14.66
C ASP A 119 4.92 6.39 -13.17
N PHE A 120 5.78 7.33 -12.78
CA PHE A 120 6.17 7.53 -11.39
C PHE A 120 5.96 8.96 -10.91
N TRP A 121 5.42 9.11 -9.70
CA TRP A 121 5.15 10.40 -9.07
C TRP A 121 5.68 10.47 -7.65
N VAL A 122 6.05 11.68 -7.21
CA VAL A 122 6.35 11.98 -5.81
C VAL A 122 5.22 12.82 -5.25
N ALA A 123 4.53 12.30 -4.23
CA ALA A 123 3.45 12.98 -3.53
C ALA A 123 3.78 13.18 -2.05
N LYS A 124 3.22 14.23 -1.46
CA LYS A 124 3.32 14.51 -0.02
C LYS A 124 2.02 14.10 0.65
N CYS A 125 2.09 13.34 1.74
CA CYS A 125 0.94 13.08 2.59
C CYS A 125 0.40 14.40 3.17
N ILE A 126 -0.91 14.64 2.99
CA ILE A 126 -1.61 15.80 3.54
C ILE A 126 -2.47 15.35 4.73
N THR A 127 -2.62 16.23 5.72
CA THR A 127 -3.46 16.00 6.90
C THR A 127 -4.87 16.56 6.73
N THR A 128 -5.16 17.14 5.57
CA THR A 128 -6.44 17.73 5.22
C THR A 128 -7.10 16.91 4.13
N GLY A 129 -8.42 16.83 4.17
CA GLY A 129 -9.20 16.24 3.10
C GLY A 129 -9.43 17.23 1.96
N ILE A 130 -10.51 17.01 1.20
CA ILE A 130 -10.96 17.94 0.16
C ILE A 130 -11.23 19.31 0.79
N GLN A 131 -10.64 20.36 0.20
CA GLN A 131 -10.90 21.75 0.56
C GLN A 131 -11.56 22.44 -0.63
N VAL A 132 -12.52 23.32 -0.36
CA VAL A 132 -13.12 24.17 -1.39
C VAL A 132 -12.06 25.19 -1.78
N ALA A 133 -11.71 25.25 -3.07
CA ALA A 133 -10.84 26.30 -3.57
C ALA A 133 -11.61 27.63 -3.53
N ASP A 134 -11.05 28.63 -2.86
CA ASP A 134 -11.63 29.98 -2.89
C ASP A 134 -11.66 30.45 -4.35
N ARG A 135 -12.86 30.83 -4.81
CA ARG A 135 -13.03 31.48 -6.12
C ARG A 135 -12.64 32.95 -5.95
N GLU A 136 -11.53 33.35 -6.57
CA GLU A 136 -11.25 34.76 -6.87
C GLU A 136 -12.23 35.30 -7.92
#